data_AF-A0A817XDY6-F1
#
_entry.id   AF-A0A817XDY6-F1
#
_cell.length_a   1.000
_cell.length_b   1.000
_cell.length_c   1.000
_cell.angle_alpha   90.00
_cell.angle_beta   90.00
_cell.angle_gamma   90.00
#
_symmetry.space_group_name_H-M   'P 1'
#
loop_
_entity.id
_entity.type
_entity.pdbx_description
1 polymer ?
#
loop_
_entity_poly.entity_id
_entity_poly.type
_entity_poly.pdbx_seq_one_letter_code
_entity_poly.pdbx_strand_id
1 'polypeptide(L)'
;MLVIISIYLMLFFKFYDLCPLEYYVIDAHHSYCSQSYPGVIDEKITVLERKSILEMHNHERRLVYGKNMQKMYWNDDLAEIAQRYARTCIFDHDRASQRSVPKIPLSTGQNLAMGYENWTQAIQGWISEKQDYFYDYPSSGIVSHYTQIIWHSTALVGCAATMCPPYGSYTIPWPFYVCNYITGQLNSNFYKPYEQGVDNQLLRDCHGKVCLYNGTLDLNTCECQCSTYASGSQCERLNCSILPPCPYYSSASCKAVNVPLECPELCGLCNRYEVLKSVYGENNLTPITVRTKSTKIPPRFSSTTKQPSGRKLKKKLRNRNFNRNLTTDIDLFSASTRIISTKIFNTIIILLTISSKQAIVFYC
;
A
#
# COMPACT_ATOMS: atom_id res chain seq x y z
N MET A 1 -8.18 16.11 -41.11
CA MET A 1 -9.21 15.78 -40.10
C MET A 1 -8.93 14.47 -39.36
N LEU A 2 -8.65 13.35 -40.04
CA LEU A 2 -8.35 12.05 -39.41
C LEU A 2 -7.14 12.06 -38.45
N VAL A 3 -6.07 12.81 -38.77
CA VAL A 3 -4.87 12.92 -37.92
C VAL A 3 -5.15 13.72 -36.64
N ILE A 4 -6.04 14.73 -36.70
CA ILE A 4 -6.39 15.57 -35.55
C ILE A 4 -7.30 14.81 -34.58
N ILE A 5 -8.21 13.97 -35.09
CA ILE A 5 -9.05 13.08 -34.27
C ILE A 5 -8.19 12.00 -33.60
N SER A 6 -7.20 11.44 -34.29
CA SER A 6 -6.23 10.49 -33.72
C SER A 6 -5.38 11.12 -32.61
N ILE A 7 -4.90 12.36 -32.79
CA ILE A 7 -4.18 13.10 -31.76
C ILE A 7 -5.10 13.47 -30.59
N TYR A 8 -6.35 13.86 -30.85
CA TYR A 8 -7.32 14.11 -29.77
C TYR A 8 -7.73 12.85 -29.03
N LEU A 9 -7.86 11.70 -29.68
CA LEU A 9 -8.06 10.41 -29.01
C LEU A 9 -6.82 10.02 -28.21
N MET A 10 -5.61 10.10 -28.77
CA MET A 10 -4.37 9.80 -28.06
C MET A 10 -4.10 10.77 -26.90
N LEU A 11 -4.54 12.02 -27.01
CA LEU A 11 -4.51 13.00 -25.92
C LEU A 11 -5.63 12.71 -24.90
N PHE A 12 -6.85 12.36 -25.31
CA PHE A 12 -7.92 11.94 -24.40
C PHE A 12 -7.55 10.68 -23.60
N PHE A 13 -6.90 9.71 -24.24
CA PHE A 13 -6.37 8.50 -23.59
C PHE A 13 -5.11 8.75 -22.76
N LYS A 14 -4.36 9.83 -23.01
CA LYS A 14 -3.19 10.22 -22.18
C LYS A 14 -3.56 10.91 -20.87
N PHE A 15 -4.82 11.32 -20.68
CA PHE A 15 -5.25 12.11 -19.51
C PHE A 15 -6.11 11.35 -18.50
N TYR A 16 -6.47 10.09 -18.77
CA TYR A 16 -7.06 9.20 -17.78
C TYR A 16 -6.19 7.96 -17.66
N ASP A 17 -5.41 7.86 -16.59
CA ASP A 17 -4.92 6.56 -16.09
C ASP A 17 -6.18 5.71 -15.82
N LEU A 18 -6.63 4.94 -16.80
CA LEU A 18 -7.75 4.03 -16.59
C LEU A 18 -7.31 3.04 -15.51
N CYS A 19 -8.10 2.94 -14.44
CA CYS A 19 -7.89 1.96 -13.37
C CYS A 19 -7.68 0.57 -13.99
N PRO A 20 -6.52 -0.10 -13.77
CA PRO A 20 -6.31 -1.40 -14.38
C PRO A 20 -7.35 -2.40 -13.87
N LEU A 21 -7.83 -3.24 -14.79
CA LEU A 21 -9.00 -4.08 -14.56
C LEU A 21 -8.81 -5.00 -13.35
N GLU A 22 -7.59 -5.52 -13.14
CA GLU A 22 -7.26 -6.41 -12.02
C GLU A 22 -7.41 -5.75 -10.64
N TYR A 23 -7.31 -4.42 -10.54
CA TYR A 23 -7.56 -3.69 -9.30
C TYR A 23 -9.04 -3.33 -9.17
N TYR A 24 -9.66 -2.89 -10.28
CA TYR A 24 -11.08 -2.49 -10.32
C TYR A 24 -12.03 -3.61 -9.89
N VAL A 25 -11.74 -4.86 -10.31
CA VAL A 25 -12.60 -6.02 -10.00
C VAL A 25 -12.52 -6.46 -8.53
N ILE A 26 -11.53 -5.97 -7.78
CA ILE A 26 -11.42 -6.19 -6.34
C ILE A 26 -12.29 -5.17 -5.61
N ASP A 27 -12.11 -3.89 -5.93
CA ASP A 27 -12.88 -2.78 -5.40
C ASP A 27 -12.97 -1.65 -6.44
N ALA A 28 -14.16 -1.15 -6.73
CA ALA A 28 -14.34 -0.05 -7.68
C ALA A 28 -13.68 1.26 -7.21
N HIS A 29 -13.38 1.38 -5.92
CA HIS A 29 -12.66 2.50 -5.30
C HIS A 29 -11.27 2.09 -4.84
N HIS A 30 -10.65 1.10 -5.49
CA HIS A 30 -9.31 0.64 -5.15
C HIS A 30 -8.31 1.79 -5.11
N SER A 31 -7.43 1.81 -4.10
CA SER A 31 -6.49 2.91 -3.84
C SER A 31 -5.48 3.10 -4.95
N TYR A 32 -5.15 2.02 -5.68
CA TYR A 32 -4.37 2.11 -6.92
C TYR A 32 -4.98 3.09 -7.95
N CYS A 33 -6.31 3.22 -7.92
CA CYS A 33 -7.10 4.00 -8.85
C CYS A 33 -7.53 5.36 -8.28
N SER A 34 -7.07 5.70 -7.07
CA SER A 34 -7.36 6.98 -6.45
C SER A 34 -6.72 8.13 -7.23
N GLN A 35 -7.44 9.24 -7.29
CA GLN A 35 -6.94 10.48 -7.85
C GLN A 35 -5.96 11.12 -6.87
N SER A 36 -4.87 11.65 -7.41
CA SER A 36 -3.86 12.37 -6.63
C SER A 36 -4.38 13.74 -6.25
N TYR A 37 -4.12 14.16 -5.01
CA TYR A 37 -4.39 15.50 -4.55
C TYR A 37 -3.51 16.51 -5.31
N PRO A 38 -4.05 17.66 -5.77
CA PRO A 38 -3.25 18.63 -6.53
C PRO A 38 -2.08 19.19 -5.72
N GLY A 39 -0.88 19.19 -6.30
CA GLY A 39 0.31 19.79 -5.68
C GLY A 39 1.06 18.90 -4.69
N VAL A 40 0.75 17.60 -4.64
CA VAL A 40 1.57 16.62 -3.92
C VAL A 40 2.96 16.48 -4.52
N ILE A 41 3.94 16.20 -3.66
CA ILE A 41 5.31 15.90 -4.07
C ILE A 41 5.63 14.48 -3.55
N ASP A 42 5.82 13.55 -4.48
CA ASP A 42 6.20 12.19 -4.10
C ASP A 42 7.59 12.14 -3.49
N GLU A 43 7.71 11.50 -2.34
CA GLU A 43 8.99 11.19 -1.73
C GLU A 43 9.41 9.79 -2.16
N LYS A 44 10.21 9.72 -3.22
CA LYS A 44 10.70 8.44 -3.73
C LYS A 44 11.55 7.75 -2.66
N ILE A 45 11.04 6.65 -2.12
CA ILE A 45 11.77 5.78 -1.20
C ILE A 45 13.08 5.32 -1.86
N THR A 46 14.18 5.69 -1.23
CA THR A 46 15.53 5.29 -1.62
C THR A 46 15.79 3.83 -1.25
N VAL A 47 16.82 3.22 -1.86
CA VAL A 47 17.26 1.87 -1.50
C VAL A 47 17.67 1.78 -0.02
N LEU A 48 18.24 2.86 0.53
CA LEU A 48 18.64 2.92 1.93
C LEU A 48 17.43 3.00 2.87
N GLU A 49 16.43 3.80 2.54
CA GLU A 49 15.18 3.86 3.33
C GLU A 49 14.44 2.53 3.29
N ARG A 50 14.28 1.92 2.11
CA ARG A 50 13.71 0.58 1.97
C ARG A 50 14.39 -0.43 2.90
N LYS A 51 15.72 -0.41 2.91
CA LYS A 51 16.54 -1.27 3.78
C LYS A 51 16.31 -0.94 5.26
N SER A 52 16.32 0.35 5.64
CA SER A 52 16.08 0.80 7.01
C SER A 52 14.68 0.40 7.50
N ILE A 53 13.64 0.57 6.68
CA ILE A 53 12.27 0.17 6.99
C ILE A 53 12.25 -1.31 7.34
N LEU A 54 12.76 -2.17 6.46
CA LEU A 54 12.82 -3.63 6.69
C LEU A 54 13.67 -4.00 7.92
N GLU A 55 14.79 -3.34 8.12
CA GLU A 55 15.70 -3.62 9.25
C GLU A 55 15.03 -3.30 10.58
N MET A 56 14.33 -2.15 10.68
CA MET A 56 13.60 -1.76 11.88
C MET A 56 12.45 -2.72 12.18
N HIS A 57 11.65 -3.10 11.17
CA HIS A 57 10.57 -4.07 11.34
C HIS A 57 11.11 -5.43 11.82
N ASN A 58 12.10 -5.97 11.10
CA ASN A 58 12.68 -7.26 11.44
C ASN A 58 13.45 -7.22 12.77
N HIS A 59 13.98 -6.07 13.19
CA HIS A 59 14.60 -5.92 14.50
C HIS A 59 13.59 -6.12 15.63
N GLU A 60 12.47 -5.39 15.63
CA GLU A 60 11.44 -5.55 16.66
C GLU A 60 10.84 -6.96 16.66
N ARG A 61 10.64 -7.56 15.47
CA ARG A 61 10.18 -8.95 15.33
C ARG A 61 11.11 -9.97 16.00
N ARG A 62 12.43 -9.72 16.05
CA ARG A 62 13.38 -10.58 16.79
C ARG A 62 13.28 -10.41 18.30
N LEU A 63 12.97 -9.21 18.77
CA LEU A 63 12.95 -8.88 20.20
C LEU A 63 11.76 -9.47 20.95
N VAL A 64 10.70 -9.90 20.24
CA VAL A 64 9.50 -10.48 20.87
C VAL A 64 9.58 -12.00 21.08
N TYR A 65 10.63 -12.67 20.60
CA TYR A 65 10.83 -14.11 20.77
C TYR A 65 9.60 -14.94 20.39
N GLY A 66 9.02 -14.68 19.20
CA GLY A 66 7.88 -15.45 18.69
C GLY A 66 8.33 -16.68 17.91
N LYS A 67 7.92 -17.89 18.33
CA LYS A 67 8.35 -19.15 17.66
C LYS A 67 7.84 -19.31 16.23
N ASN A 68 6.79 -18.57 15.87
CA ASN A 68 6.18 -18.56 14.53
C ASN A 68 6.41 -17.22 13.80
N MET A 69 7.35 -16.39 14.27
CA MET A 69 7.59 -15.06 13.74
C MET A 69 8.29 -15.12 12.39
N GLN A 70 7.59 -14.75 11.31
CA GLN A 70 8.19 -14.73 9.98
C GLN A 70 9.15 -13.56 9.79
N LYS A 71 10.15 -13.72 8.92
CA LYS A 71 10.95 -12.59 8.42
C LYS A 71 10.17 -11.82 7.38
N MET A 72 10.12 -10.50 7.54
CA MET A 72 9.42 -9.59 6.65
C MET A 72 10.30 -9.19 5.45
N TYR A 73 9.71 -9.14 4.28
CA TYR A 73 10.35 -8.81 2.99
C TYR A 73 9.65 -7.64 2.30
N TRP A 74 10.35 -6.96 1.41
CA TRP A 74 9.77 -5.86 0.64
C TRP A 74 8.97 -6.37 -0.54
N ASN A 75 7.80 -5.79 -0.76
CA ASN A 75 6.96 -6.04 -1.93
C ASN A 75 6.69 -4.73 -2.68
N ASP A 76 7.03 -4.69 -3.96
CA ASP A 76 6.89 -3.47 -4.78
C ASP A 76 5.42 -3.18 -5.13
N ASP A 77 4.56 -4.20 -5.28
CA ASP A 77 3.12 -4.01 -5.55
C ASP A 77 2.43 -3.30 -4.35
N LEU A 78 2.75 -3.71 -3.12
CA LEU A 78 2.29 -3.03 -1.90
C LEU A 78 2.76 -1.58 -1.82
N ALA A 79 4.02 -1.32 -2.22
CA ALA A 79 4.59 0.02 -2.21
C ALA A 79 3.94 0.94 -3.25
N GLU A 80 3.59 0.40 -4.43
CA GLU A 80 2.89 1.15 -5.46
C GLU A 80 1.46 1.52 -5.02
N ILE A 81 0.72 0.57 -4.44
CA ILE A 81 -0.61 0.83 -3.86
C ILE A 81 -0.50 1.87 -2.74
N ALA A 82 0.49 1.75 -1.85
CA ALA A 82 0.75 2.72 -0.79
C ALA A 82 1.03 4.12 -1.35
N GLN A 83 1.79 4.23 -2.45
CA GLN A 83 2.08 5.52 -3.09
C GLN A 83 0.82 6.16 -3.68
N ARG A 84 -0.01 5.37 -4.36
CA ARG A 84 -1.28 5.85 -4.91
C ARG A 84 -2.20 6.35 -3.78
N TYR A 85 -2.21 5.68 -2.63
CA TYR A 85 -2.96 6.13 -1.46
C TYR A 85 -2.36 7.38 -0.80
N ALA A 86 -1.04 7.42 -0.59
CA ALA A 86 -0.35 8.57 0.03
C ALA A 86 -0.58 9.87 -0.75
N ARG A 87 -0.72 9.78 -2.09
CA ARG A 87 -1.06 10.93 -2.95
C ARG A 87 -2.45 11.50 -2.72
N THR A 88 -3.36 10.81 -2.03
CA THR A 88 -4.69 11.35 -1.70
C THR A 88 -4.63 12.41 -0.59
N CYS A 89 -3.58 12.40 0.22
CA CYS A 89 -3.44 13.26 1.41
C CYS A 89 -4.60 13.15 2.40
N ILE A 90 -5.28 11.99 2.42
CA ILE A 90 -6.30 11.65 3.41
C ILE A 90 -5.62 10.86 4.52
N PHE A 91 -5.45 11.48 5.69
CA PHE A 91 -4.92 10.82 6.88
C PHE A 91 -6.02 10.00 7.59
N ASP A 92 -6.49 8.97 6.90
CA ASP A 92 -7.42 7.95 7.40
C ASP A 92 -7.07 6.62 6.73
N HIS A 93 -7.58 5.49 7.23
CA HIS A 93 -7.39 4.19 6.59
C HIS A 93 -8.38 4.00 5.44
N ASP A 94 -7.87 3.53 4.28
CA ASP A 94 -8.71 2.96 3.24
C ASP A 94 -9.31 1.62 3.70
N ARG A 95 -10.22 1.03 2.91
CA ARG A 95 -10.69 -0.33 3.18
C ARG A 95 -9.63 -1.35 2.80
N ALA A 96 -9.58 -2.49 3.49
CA ALA A 96 -8.63 -3.55 3.15
C ALA A 96 -8.74 -4.03 1.69
N SER A 97 -9.96 -4.06 1.14
CA SER A 97 -10.21 -4.35 -0.28
C SER A 97 -9.58 -3.33 -1.22
N GLN A 98 -9.47 -2.07 -0.80
CA GLN A 98 -8.92 -0.98 -1.61
C GLN A 98 -7.39 -0.96 -1.64
N ARG A 99 -6.73 -1.65 -0.71
CA ARG A 99 -5.27 -1.80 -0.68
C ARG A 99 -4.79 -3.22 -1.00
N SER A 100 -5.68 -4.08 -1.51
CA SER A 100 -5.36 -5.48 -1.79
C SER A 100 -4.47 -5.64 -3.03
N VAL A 101 -3.51 -6.55 -2.99
CA VAL A 101 -2.69 -6.88 -4.16
C VAL A 101 -3.42 -7.93 -5.02
N PRO A 102 -3.68 -7.70 -6.32
CA PRO A 102 -4.50 -8.60 -7.12
C PRO A 102 -4.04 -10.06 -7.12
N LYS A 103 -2.73 -10.30 -7.26
CA LYS A 103 -2.16 -11.66 -7.24
C LYS A 103 -2.03 -12.26 -5.83
N ILE A 104 -2.22 -11.47 -4.78
CA ILE A 104 -2.08 -11.91 -3.38
C ILE A 104 -3.40 -11.58 -2.65
N PRO A 105 -4.46 -12.37 -2.86
CA PRO A 105 -5.79 -12.12 -2.30
C PRO A 105 -5.84 -12.50 -0.82
N LEU A 106 -4.94 -11.92 -0.02
CA LEU A 106 -4.85 -12.09 1.43
C LEU A 106 -5.22 -10.79 2.14
N SER A 107 -5.51 -10.90 3.44
CA SER A 107 -5.68 -9.73 4.31
C SER A 107 -4.53 -8.75 4.13
N THR A 108 -4.85 -7.46 3.91
CA THR A 108 -3.85 -6.40 3.82
C THR A 108 -4.03 -5.41 4.97
N GLY A 109 -2.99 -5.27 5.80
CA GLY A 109 -2.93 -4.31 6.90
C GLY A 109 -2.36 -2.97 6.46
N GLN A 110 -2.43 -1.95 7.31
CA GLN A 110 -1.88 -0.62 7.02
C GLN A 110 -1.46 0.10 8.30
N ASN A 111 -0.31 0.76 8.25
CA ASN A 111 0.10 1.75 9.24
C ASN A 111 0.26 3.10 8.55
N LEU A 112 -0.21 4.15 9.22
CA LEU A 112 -0.13 5.52 8.75
C LEU A 112 0.66 6.37 9.73
N ALA A 113 1.44 7.32 9.23
CA ALA A 113 2.11 8.33 10.04
C ALA A 113 2.14 9.65 9.28
N MET A 114 2.12 10.76 10.01
CA MET A 114 2.24 12.09 9.41
C MET A 114 3.10 13.02 10.26
N GLY A 115 3.71 14.03 9.63
CA GLY A 115 4.44 15.10 10.34
C GLY A 115 5.84 14.73 10.84
N TYR A 116 6.31 13.50 10.62
CA TYR A 116 7.67 13.07 10.96
C TYR A 116 8.69 13.53 9.91
N GLU A 117 9.92 13.83 10.33
CA GLU A 117 10.95 14.33 9.41
C GLU A 117 11.48 13.28 8.43
N ASN A 118 11.39 12.00 8.78
CA ASN A 118 11.85 10.88 7.96
C ASN A 118 11.22 9.54 8.39
N TRP A 119 11.44 8.51 7.57
CA TRP A 119 11.01 7.13 7.83
C TRP A 119 11.44 6.56 9.18
N THR A 120 12.66 6.86 9.64
CA THR A 120 13.15 6.35 10.93
C THR A 120 12.30 6.87 12.07
N GLN A 121 11.99 8.17 12.08
CA GLN A 121 11.11 8.75 13.11
C GLN A 121 9.67 8.25 12.99
N ALA A 122 9.13 8.14 11.77
CA ALA A 122 7.78 7.61 11.55
C ALA A 122 7.62 6.18 12.11
N ILE A 123 8.57 5.29 11.81
CA ILE A 123 8.55 3.91 12.31
C ILE A 123 8.83 3.86 13.81
N GLN A 124 9.70 4.72 14.34
CA GLN A 124 9.89 4.85 15.79
C GLN A 124 8.60 5.28 16.50
N GLY A 125 7.80 6.15 15.88
CA GLY A 125 6.47 6.51 16.35
C GLY A 125 5.58 5.27 16.51
N TRP A 126 5.49 4.43 15.48
CA TRP A 126 4.75 3.15 15.57
C TRP A 126 5.33 2.19 16.60
N ILE A 127 6.66 2.07 16.69
CA ILE A 127 7.33 1.19 17.66
C ILE A 127 7.10 1.67 19.09
N SER A 128 6.97 2.98 19.32
CA SER A 128 6.85 3.56 20.65
C SER A 128 5.61 3.08 21.42
N GLU A 129 4.56 2.67 20.70
CA GLU A 129 3.36 2.05 21.28
C GLU A 129 3.66 0.79 22.10
N LYS A 130 4.83 0.18 21.92
CA LYS A 130 5.25 -0.96 22.73
C LYS A 130 5.32 -0.67 24.23
N GLN A 131 5.38 0.61 24.62
CA GLN A 131 5.34 1.03 26.02
C GLN A 131 4.01 0.70 26.70
N ASP A 132 2.92 0.66 25.92
CA ASP A 132 1.57 0.33 26.41
C ASP A 132 1.16 -1.11 26.08
N TYR A 133 2.00 -1.85 25.35
CA TYR A 133 1.69 -3.20 24.90
C TYR A 133 2.14 -4.27 25.91
N PHE A 134 1.19 -5.13 26.29
CA PHE A 134 1.41 -6.32 27.09
C PHE A 134 0.82 -7.53 26.38
N TYR A 135 1.61 -8.60 26.22
CA TYR A 135 1.17 -9.81 25.53
C TYR A 135 -0.01 -10.46 26.27
N ASP A 136 -1.05 -10.85 25.53
CA ASP A 136 -2.30 -11.43 26.07
C ASP A 136 -3.01 -10.55 27.11
N TYR A 137 -2.81 -9.23 27.06
CA TYR A 137 -3.45 -8.32 27.98
C TYR A 137 -4.00 -7.09 27.24
N PRO A 138 -5.21 -6.62 27.60
CA PRO A 138 -5.76 -5.40 27.03
C PRO A 138 -4.83 -4.20 27.25
N SER A 139 -4.62 -3.41 26.21
CA SER A 139 -3.86 -2.16 26.32
C SER A 139 -4.75 -1.01 26.80
N SER A 140 -4.18 -0.08 27.56
CA SER A 140 -4.81 1.21 27.88
C SER A 140 -4.61 2.28 26.80
N GLY A 141 -3.71 2.05 25.84
CA GLY A 141 -3.36 2.95 24.74
C GLY A 141 -3.50 2.30 23.35
N ILE A 142 -3.17 3.07 22.31
CA ILE A 142 -3.13 2.58 20.92
C ILE A 142 -1.89 1.70 20.76
N VAL A 143 -2.08 0.45 20.35
CA VAL A 143 -0.97 -0.51 20.10
C VAL A 143 -1.05 -1.17 18.73
N SER A 144 -1.95 -0.72 17.86
CA SER A 144 -2.18 -1.29 16.52
C SER A 144 -0.99 -1.20 15.60
N HIS A 145 -0.30 -0.06 15.60
CA HIS A 145 0.83 0.09 14.71
C HIS A 145 1.98 -0.83 15.13
N TYR A 146 2.26 -0.92 16.44
CA TYR A 146 3.27 -1.84 16.95
C TYR A 146 2.88 -3.30 16.73
N THR A 147 1.65 -3.69 17.09
CA THR A 147 1.19 -5.08 16.92
C THR A 147 1.15 -5.52 15.46
N GLN A 148 0.95 -4.62 14.49
CA GLN A 148 1.13 -4.91 13.07
C GLN A 148 2.60 -5.19 12.72
N ILE A 149 3.56 -4.42 13.25
CA ILE A 149 5.00 -4.64 13.04
C ILE A 149 5.41 -6.04 13.53
N ILE A 150 4.89 -6.45 14.68
CA ILE A 150 5.18 -7.75 15.32
C ILE A 150 4.14 -8.84 15.01
N TRP A 151 3.33 -8.68 13.98
CA TRP A 151 2.33 -9.69 13.61
C TRP A 151 3.00 -10.89 12.92
N HIS A 152 2.88 -12.07 13.49
CA HIS A 152 3.70 -13.24 13.15
C HIS A 152 3.60 -13.66 11.68
N SER A 153 2.39 -13.56 11.10
CA SER A 153 2.09 -13.98 9.73
C SER A 153 2.33 -12.90 8.67
N THR A 154 2.67 -11.68 9.08
CA THR A 154 3.07 -10.62 8.14
C THR A 154 4.45 -10.92 7.54
N ALA A 155 4.46 -11.35 6.28
CA ALA A 155 5.65 -11.72 5.53
C ALA A 155 6.12 -10.61 4.58
N LEU A 156 5.22 -9.71 4.16
CA LEU A 156 5.50 -8.69 3.15
C LEU A 156 5.09 -7.30 3.64
N VAL A 157 5.90 -6.29 3.28
CA VAL A 157 5.61 -4.87 3.49
C VAL A 157 5.98 -4.07 2.24
N GLY A 158 5.17 -3.07 1.92
CA GLY A 158 5.51 -2.05 0.94
C GLY A 158 5.03 -0.71 1.42
N CYS A 159 5.89 0.30 1.33
CA CYS A 159 5.61 1.62 1.88
C CYS A 159 5.78 2.72 0.82
N ALA A 160 5.24 3.88 1.13
CA ALA A 160 5.36 5.09 0.33
C ALA A 160 5.25 6.34 1.21
N ALA A 161 5.86 7.43 0.75
CA ALA A 161 5.76 8.73 1.39
C ALA A 161 5.41 9.79 0.34
N THR A 162 4.60 10.76 0.78
CA THR A 162 4.19 11.91 -0.04
C THR A 162 4.22 13.14 0.84
N MET A 163 4.85 14.22 0.36
CA MET A 163 4.70 15.54 0.95
C MET A 163 3.37 16.12 0.48
N CYS A 164 2.43 16.23 1.41
CA CYS A 164 1.10 16.78 1.18
C CYS A 164 1.12 18.31 1.28
N PRO A 165 0.49 19.02 0.32
CA PRO A 165 0.40 20.47 0.39
C PRO A 165 -0.52 20.92 1.53
N PRO A 166 -0.50 22.21 1.91
CA PRO A 166 -1.44 22.76 2.87
C PRO A 166 -2.89 22.51 2.44
N TYR A 167 -3.70 21.97 3.33
CA TYR A 167 -5.11 21.69 3.10
C TYR A 167 -5.92 21.65 4.41
N GLY A 168 -7.10 22.24 4.40
CA GLY A 168 -7.99 22.26 5.57
C GLY A 168 -7.30 22.88 6.78
N SER A 169 -7.20 22.11 7.87
CA SER A 169 -6.51 22.51 9.11
C SER A 169 -4.98 22.44 9.04
N TYR A 170 -4.42 21.78 8.03
CA TYR A 170 -2.96 21.68 7.84
C TYR A 170 -2.48 22.91 7.03
N THR A 171 -1.97 23.92 7.74
CA THR A 171 -1.58 25.21 7.13
C THR A 171 -0.17 25.23 6.54
N ILE A 172 0.62 24.17 6.75
CA ILE A 172 1.95 23.97 6.19
C ILE A 172 2.03 22.61 5.49
N PRO A 173 2.95 22.40 4.53
CA PRO A 173 3.17 21.07 3.96
C PRO A 173 3.52 20.06 5.05
N TRP A 174 3.03 18.84 4.91
CA TRP A 174 3.21 17.77 5.88
C TRP A 174 3.53 16.44 5.19
N PRO A 175 4.56 15.71 5.64
CA PRO A 175 4.86 14.40 5.08
C PRO A 175 3.83 13.38 5.57
N PHE A 176 3.32 12.57 4.64
CA PHE A 176 2.40 11.47 4.87
C PHE A 176 3.08 10.15 4.51
N TYR A 177 3.17 9.24 5.49
CA TYR A 177 3.80 7.94 5.38
C TYR A 177 2.75 6.84 5.44
N VAL A 178 2.81 5.92 4.49
CA VAL A 178 1.89 4.77 4.37
C VAL A 178 2.73 3.51 4.24
N CYS A 179 2.48 2.51 5.08
CA CYS A 179 2.98 1.14 4.89
C CYS A 179 1.80 0.17 4.82
N ASN A 180 1.73 -0.64 3.77
CA ASN A 180 0.79 -1.74 3.64
C ASN A 180 1.48 -3.08 3.91
N TYR A 181 0.75 -4.05 4.48
CA TYR A 181 1.29 -5.30 5.01
C TYR A 181 0.51 -6.52 4.54
N ILE A 182 1.19 -7.61 4.17
CA ILE A 182 0.56 -8.92 3.93
C ILE A 182 1.22 -9.98 4.82
N THR A 183 0.48 -10.74 5.64
CA THR A 183 -0.94 -10.56 5.96
C THR A 183 -1.14 -9.38 6.92
N GLY A 184 -2.29 -8.71 6.84
CA GLY A 184 -2.72 -7.74 7.84
C GLY A 184 -3.23 -8.38 9.13
N GLN A 185 -3.28 -7.59 10.20
CA GLN A 185 -3.88 -8.01 11.47
C GLN A 185 -5.35 -8.43 11.28
N LEU A 186 -5.76 -9.46 12.00
CA LEU A 186 -7.14 -9.91 12.04
C LEU A 186 -7.76 -9.57 13.40
N ASN A 187 -9.06 -9.29 13.43
CA ASN A 187 -9.75 -8.86 14.65
C ASN A 187 -9.72 -9.90 15.78
N SER A 188 -9.52 -11.18 15.46
CA SER A 188 -9.33 -12.23 16.45
C SER A 188 -7.91 -12.14 17.03
N ASN A 189 -7.83 -11.77 18.31
CA ASN A 189 -6.64 -11.92 19.14
C ASN A 189 -5.49 -10.93 18.88
N PHE A 190 -5.84 -9.66 18.71
CA PHE A 190 -4.92 -8.53 18.53
C PHE A 190 -3.78 -8.46 19.59
N TYR A 191 -4.05 -8.91 20.81
CA TYR A 191 -3.07 -8.93 21.91
C TYR A 191 -2.14 -10.16 21.91
N LYS A 192 -2.39 -11.16 21.04
CA LYS A 192 -1.50 -12.29 20.75
C LYS A 192 -1.03 -12.28 19.29
N PRO A 193 -0.22 -11.28 18.90
CA PRO A 193 0.26 -11.14 17.54
C PRO A 193 1.25 -12.25 17.12
N TYR A 194 1.69 -13.12 18.02
CA TYR A 194 2.58 -14.24 17.76
C TYR A 194 2.39 -15.34 18.80
N GLU A 195 2.95 -16.52 18.56
CA GLU A 195 3.03 -17.56 19.58
C GLU A 195 4.33 -17.40 20.39
N GLN A 196 4.22 -17.23 21.71
CA GLN A 196 5.38 -17.16 22.60
C GLN A 196 6.18 -18.47 22.57
N GLY A 197 7.51 -18.36 22.59
CA GLY A 197 8.41 -19.51 22.71
C GLY A 197 9.87 -19.10 22.69
N VAL A 198 10.75 -19.94 23.23
CA VAL A 198 12.19 -19.64 23.24
C VAL A 198 12.78 -20.01 21.88
N ASP A 199 12.74 -19.07 20.94
CA ASP A 199 13.58 -19.10 19.74
C ASP A 199 14.85 -18.25 19.99
N ASN A 200 15.97 -18.62 19.36
CA ASN A 200 17.27 -17.97 19.46
C ASN A 200 17.31 -16.58 18.78
N GLN A 201 16.24 -15.79 18.89
CA GLN A 201 16.00 -14.53 18.17
C GLN A 201 16.03 -14.69 16.65
N LEU A 202 15.85 -15.91 16.13
CA LEU A 202 15.82 -16.17 14.69
C LEU A 202 14.39 -15.97 14.17
N LEU A 203 14.28 -15.34 13.00
CA LEU A 203 13.02 -15.21 12.28
C LEU A 203 12.87 -16.41 11.35
N ARG A 204 11.63 -16.89 11.19
CA ARG A 204 11.27 -17.95 10.23
C ARG A 204 11.39 -17.37 8.82
N ASP A 205 12.44 -17.75 8.11
CA ASP A 205 12.82 -17.15 6.83
C ASP A 205 12.34 -18.00 5.65
N CYS A 206 11.11 -17.74 5.19
CA CYS A 206 10.57 -18.32 3.97
C CYS A 206 10.64 -17.37 2.77
N HIS A 207 11.58 -16.41 2.76
CA HIS A 207 11.81 -15.50 1.63
C HIS A 207 10.55 -14.76 1.15
N GLY A 208 9.69 -14.35 2.09
CA GLY A 208 8.44 -13.63 1.79
C GLY A 208 7.36 -14.51 1.14
N LYS A 209 7.54 -15.84 1.09
CA LYS A 209 6.54 -16.77 0.58
C LYS A 209 5.25 -16.69 1.39
N VAL A 210 4.12 -16.62 0.71
CA VAL A 210 2.79 -16.64 1.31
C VAL A 210 1.93 -17.69 0.60
N CYS A 211 1.05 -18.35 1.35
CA CYS A 211 0.13 -19.33 0.78
C CYS A 211 -1.22 -18.66 0.53
N LEU A 212 -1.73 -18.79 -0.69
CA LEU A 212 -2.96 -18.15 -1.13
C LEU A 212 -4.18 -19.04 -0.83
N TYR A 213 -5.38 -18.45 -0.91
CA TYR A 213 -6.65 -19.19 -0.90
C TYR A 213 -6.80 -20.19 0.26
N ASN A 214 -6.59 -19.71 1.49
CA ASN A 214 -6.57 -20.50 2.73
C ASN A 214 -5.51 -21.62 2.78
N GLY A 215 -4.47 -21.54 1.95
CA GLY A 215 -3.29 -22.39 2.11
C GLY A 215 -2.55 -22.08 3.42
N THR A 216 -1.96 -23.11 4.03
CA THR A 216 -1.17 -22.99 5.26
C THR A 216 0.32 -23.11 4.94
N LEU A 217 1.15 -22.20 5.46
CA LEU A 217 2.60 -22.24 5.30
C LEU A 217 3.24 -23.04 6.42
N ASP A 218 3.97 -24.10 6.09
CA ASP A 218 4.88 -24.75 7.04
C ASP A 218 6.15 -23.89 7.18
N LEU A 219 6.37 -23.33 8.37
CA LEU A 219 7.51 -22.44 8.63
C LEU A 219 8.85 -23.18 8.78
N ASN A 220 8.88 -24.52 8.79
CA ASN A 220 10.11 -25.31 8.78
C ASN A 220 10.57 -25.62 7.35
N THR A 221 9.63 -26.00 6.48
CA THR A 221 9.92 -26.42 5.11
C THR A 221 9.71 -25.31 4.08
N CYS A 222 8.98 -24.26 4.46
CA CYS A 222 8.50 -23.21 3.56
C CYS A 222 7.64 -23.73 2.41
N GLU A 223 6.92 -24.82 2.64
CA GLU A 223 5.97 -25.40 1.71
C GLU A 223 4.54 -24.99 2.06
N CYS A 224 3.71 -24.81 1.02
CA CYS A 224 2.31 -24.50 1.19
C CYS A 224 1.47 -25.77 1.13
N GLN A 225 0.65 -25.98 2.14
CA GLN A 225 -0.43 -26.95 2.13
C GLN A 225 -1.69 -26.26 1.64
N CYS A 226 -2.15 -26.59 0.44
CA CYS A 226 -3.29 -25.93 -0.19
C CYS A 226 -4.62 -26.45 0.30
N SER A 227 -5.64 -25.58 0.25
CA SER A 227 -7.04 -25.98 0.37
C SER A 227 -7.43 -26.91 -0.78
N THR A 228 -8.52 -27.66 -0.62
CA THR A 228 -8.97 -28.67 -1.60
C THR A 228 -9.30 -28.10 -2.98
N TYR A 229 -9.58 -26.80 -3.05
CA TYR A 229 -9.93 -26.08 -4.28
C TYR A 229 -8.78 -25.24 -4.84
N ALA A 230 -7.57 -25.34 -4.28
CA ALA A 230 -6.40 -24.60 -4.74
C ALA A 230 -5.19 -25.53 -4.97
N SER A 231 -4.30 -25.14 -5.87
CA SER A 231 -3.09 -25.90 -6.21
C SER A 231 -1.95 -24.97 -6.65
N GLY A 232 -0.75 -25.53 -6.79
CA GLY A 232 0.47 -24.77 -7.08
C GLY A 232 1.35 -24.59 -5.85
N SER A 233 2.55 -24.03 -6.06
CA SER A 233 3.58 -23.95 -5.01
C SER A 233 3.26 -22.95 -3.89
N GLN A 234 2.40 -21.97 -4.19
CA GLN A 234 1.83 -20.99 -3.27
C GLN A 234 0.29 -21.07 -3.25
N CYS A 235 -0.27 -22.17 -3.74
CA CYS A 235 -1.72 -22.36 -3.91
C CYS A 235 -2.36 -21.34 -4.85
N GLU A 236 -1.64 -20.84 -5.86
CA GLU A 236 -2.06 -19.76 -6.73
C GLU A 236 -3.07 -20.13 -7.82
N ARG A 237 -3.38 -21.42 -8.01
CA ARG A 237 -4.31 -21.91 -9.04
C ARG A 237 -5.60 -22.38 -8.40
N LEU A 238 -6.72 -21.73 -8.74
CA LEU A 238 -8.05 -22.08 -8.23
C LEU A 238 -8.77 -23.09 -9.12
N ASN A 239 -9.47 -24.03 -8.50
CA ASN A 239 -10.51 -24.84 -9.12
C ASN A 239 -11.89 -24.28 -8.74
N CYS A 240 -12.43 -23.45 -9.63
CA CYS A 240 -13.70 -22.77 -9.43
C CYS A 240 -14.94 -23.67 -9.40
N SER A 241 -14.82 -24.94 -9.80
CA SER A 241 -15.94 -25.89 -9.82
C SER A 241 -16.21 -26.55 -8.47
N ILE A 242 -15.32 -26.39 -7.49
CA ILE A 242 -15.40 -27.07 -6.18
C ILE A 242 -15.19 -26.13 -5.01
N LEU A 243 -15.55 -24.84 -5.16
CA LEU A 243 -15.48 -23.89 -4.06
C LEU A 243 -16.45 -24.28 -2.93
N PRO A 244 -16.08 -24.03 -1.65
CA PRO A 244 -16.93 -24.35 -0.52
C PRO A 244 -18.17 -23.45 -0.48
N PRO A 245 -19.33 -23.97 -0.06
CA PRO A 245 -20.55 -23.20 0.09
C PRO A 245 -20.45 -22.19 1.25
N CYS A 246 -21.28 -21.15 1.19
CA CYS A 246 -21.28 -20.01 2.11
C CYS A 246 -22.59 -19.81 2.86
N PRO A 247 -22.94 -20.70 3.81
CA PRO A 247 -24.25 -20.64 4.47
C PRO A 247 -24.37 -19.49 5.49
N TYR A 248 -23.25 -18.99 6.04
CA TYR A 248 -23.26 -18.06 7.18
C TYR A 248 -23.04 -16.59 6.80
N TYR A 249 -22.70 -16.29 5.55
CA TYR A 249 -22.35 -14.96 5.10
C TYR A 249 -23.32 -14.44 4.04
N SER A 250 -23.55 -13.12 4.07
CA SER A 250 -24.23 -12.40 3.01
C SER A 250 -23.23 -11.71 2.09
N SER A 251 -23.64 -11.29 0.90
CA SER A 251 -22.79 -10.52 -0.02
C SER A 251 -22.22 -9.25 0.61
N ALA A 252 -22.94 -8.64 1.55
CA ALA A 252 -22.45 -7.49 2.32
C ALA A 252 -21.23 -7.83 3.20
N SER A 253 -21.10 -9.09 3.62
CA SER A 253 -20.00 -9.58 4.46
C SER A 253 -18.67 -9.62 3.70
N CYS A 254 -18.69 -9.67 2.37
CA CYS A 254 -17.49 -9.65 1.53
C CYS A 254 -16.67 -8.36 1.64
N LYS A 255 -17.17 -7.34 2.34
CA LYS A 255 -16.42 -6.13 2.69
C LYS A 255 -15.42 -6.36 3.82
N ALA A 256 -15.62 -7.39 4.65
CA ALA A 256 -14.70 -7.75 5.71
C ALA A 256 -13.45 -8.43 5.15
N VAL A 257 -12.34 -8.29 5.86
CA VAL A 257 -11.00 -8.64 5.36
C VAL A 257 -10.83 -10.16 5.15
N ASN A 258 -11.44 -10.96 6.02
CA ASN A 258 -11.34 -12.43 6.04
C ASN A 258 -12.43 -13.13 5.22
N VAL A 259 -13.59 -12.49 5.02
CA VAL A 259 -14.75 -13.16 4.41
C VAL A 259 -14.51 -13.58 2.95
N PRO A 260 -13.81 -12.83 2.09
CA PRO A 260 -13.48 -13.32 0.75
C PRO A 260 -12.63 -14.59 0.71
N LEU A 261 -11.87 -14.88 1.78
CA LEU A 261 -11.08 -16.10 1.92
C LEU A 261 -11.89 -17.26 2.50
N GLU A 262 -12.76 -16.97 3.47
CA GLU A 262 -13.68 -17.96 4.05
C GLU A 262 -14.84 -18.31 3.09
N CYS A 263 -15.20 -17.35 2.23
CA CYS A 263 -16.34 -17.40 1.35
C CYS A 263 -16.02 -16.99 -0.08
N PRO A 264 -15.17 -17.79 -0.76
CA PRO A 264 -14.61 -17.43 -2.06
C PRO A 264 -15.66 -17.32 -3.17
N GLU A 265 -16.66 -18.20 -3.18
CA GLU A 265 -17.70 -18.19 -4.21
C GLU A 265 -18.59 -16.95 -4.08
N LEU A 266 -19.14 -16.74 -2.88
CA LEU A 266 -20.02 -15.60 -2.56
C LEU A 266 -19.33 -14.25 -2.84
N CYS A 267 -18.03 -14.15 -2.56
CA CYS A 267 -17.27 -12.92 -2.73
C CYS A 267 -16.61 -12.78 -4.11
N GLY A 268 -17.01 -13.61 -5.09
CA GLY A 268 -16.62 -13.45 -6.49
C GLY A 268 -15.14 -13.72 -6.75
N LEU A 269 -14.50 -14.57 -5.94
CA LEU A 269 -13.07 -14.86 -6.06
C LEU A 269 -12.72 -15.49 -7.42
N CYS A 270 -13.60 -16.32 -7.97
CA CYS A 270 -13.42 -16.90 -9.30
C CYS A 270 -13.49 -15.86 -10.42
N ASN A 271 -14.38 -14.87 -10.34
CA ASN A 271 -14.39 -13.78 -11.31
C ASN A 271 -13.06 -13.01 -11.29
N ARG A 272 -12.56 -12.69 -10.08
CA ARG A 272 -11.24 -12.06 -9.90
C ARG A 272 -10.13 -12.93 -10.50
N TYR A 273 -10.16 -14.23 -10.25
CA TYR A 273 -9.18 -15.19 -10.78
C TYR A 273 -9.18 -15.26 -12.32
N GLU A 274 -10.35 -15.29 -12.95
CA GLU A 274 -10.47 -15.28 -14.42
C GLU A 274 -9.92 -13.99 -15.03
N VAL A 275 -10.14 -12.85 -14.37
CA VAL A 275 -9.54 -11.56 -14.76
C VAL A 275 -8.01 -11.61 -14.63
N LEU A 276 -7.47 -12.17 -13.54
CA LEU A 276 -6.02 -12.32 -13.39
C LEU A 276 -5.43 -13.21 -14.50
N LYS A 277 -6.09 -14.31 -14.86
CA LYS A 277 -5.64 -15.15 -15.98
C LYS A 277 -5.64 -14.39 -17.30
N SER A 278 -6.64 -13.55 -17.56
CA SER A 278 -6.69 -12.79 -18.81
C SER A 278 -5.62 -11.69 -18.88
N VAL A 279 -5.25 -11.10 -17.75
CA VAL A 279 -4.22 -10.05 -17.67
C VAL A 279 -2.80 -10.63 -17.68
N TYR A 280 -2.52 -11.65 -16.87
CA TYR A 280 -1.15 -12.15 -16.63
C TYR A 280 -0.84 -13.46 -17.35
N GLY A 281 -1.86 -14.25 -17.71
CA GLY A 281 -1.73 -15.64 -18.14
C GLY A 281 -1.62 -16.60 -16.95
N GLU A 282 -2.21 -17.79 -17.08
CA GLU A 282 -2.31 -18.80 -16.01
C GLU A 282 -0.96 -19.22 -15.42
N ASN A 283 0.08 -19.30 -16.25
CA ASN A 283 1.44 -19.70 -15.83
C ASN A 283 2.20 -18.60 -15.07
N ASN A 284 1.67 -17.37 -15.02
CA ASN A 284 2.33 -16.21 -14.39
C ASN A 284 1.57 -15.68 -13.16
N LEU A 285 0.66 -16.50 -12.61
CA LEU A 285 -0.15 -16.12 -11.44
C LEU A 285 0.60 -16.23 -10.11
N THR A 286 1.70 -16.98 -10.06
CA THR A 286 2.52 -17.09 -8.86
C THR A 286 3.01 -15.70 -8.44
N PRO A 287 2.68 -15.23 -7.22
CA PRO A 287 3.13 -13.93 -6.77
C PRO A 287 4.64 -13.81 -6.75
N ILE A 288 5.15 -12.68 -7.23
CA ILE A 288 6.57 -12.34 -7.10
C ILE A 288 6.77 -11.90 -5.65
N THR A 289 7.15 -12.83 -4.78
CA THR A 289 7.29 -12.57 -3.35
C THR A 289 8.55 -11.77 -3.04
N VAL A 290 9.64 -11.97 -3.78
CA VAL A 290 10.83 -11.13 -3.74
C VAL A 290 11.54 -11.19 -5.10
N ARG A 291 11.82 -10.04 -5.74
CA ARG A 291 12.86 -10.00 -6.78
C ARG A 291 14.20 -10.21 -6.10
N THR A 292 14.69 -11.44 -6.01
CA THR A 292 16.13 -11.65 -5.94
C THR A 292 16.67 -11.23 -7.31
N LYS A 293 16.91 -9.93 -7.50
CA LYS A 293 17.89 -9.54 -8.52
C LYS A 293 19.18 -10.21 -8.04
N SER A 294 19.51 -11.35 -8.64
CA SER A 294 20.88 -11.78 -8.82
C SER A 294 21.57 -10.66 -9.58
N THR A 295 21.98 -9.63 -8.85
CA THR A 295 22.96 -8.70 -9.32
C THR A 295 24.25 -9.49 -9.25
N LYS A 296 24.57 -10.18 -10.36
CA LYS A 296 25.97 -10.38 -10.73
C LYS A 296 26.61 -9.01 -10.56
N ILE A 297 27.41 -8.85 -9.52
CA ILE A 297 28.29 -7.71 -9.35
C ILE A 297 29.14 -7.71 -10.63
N PRO A 298 29.05 -6.66 -11.48
CA PRO A 298 29.97 -6.56 -12.61
C PRO A 298 31.39 -6.52 -12.04
N PRO A 299 32.36 -7.22 -12.65
CA PRO A 299 33.72 -7.22 -12.14
C PRO A 299 34.21 -5.78 -11.97
N ARG A 300 34.68 -5.53 -10.75
CA ARG A 300 35.26 -4.28 -10.28
C ARG A 300 36.24 -3.75 -11.32
N PHE A 301 35.90 -2.66 -12.00
CA PHE A 301 36.88 -1.88 -12.75
C PHE A 301 37.89 -1.31 -11.74
N SER A 302 39.11 -1.84 -11.77
CA SER A 302 40.25 -1.30 -11.04
C SER A 302 40.57 0.09 -11.60
N SER A 303 40.20 1.13 -10.88
CA SER A 303 40.80 2.46 -11.06
C SER A 303 41.85 2.65 -9.97
N THR A 304 43.10 2.50 -10.37
CA THR A 304 44.25 3.01 -9.63
C THR A 304 44.19 4.53 -9.63
N THR A 305 43.83 5.14 -8.51
CA THR A 305 44.11 6.55 -8.25
C THR A 305 44.81 6.72 -6.92
N LYS A 306 46.02 7.27 -7.03
CA LYS A 306 46.95 7.61 -5.95
C LYS A 306 46.29 8.53 -4.92
N GLN A 307 46.46 8.19 -3.65
CA GLN A 307 46.34 9.13 -2.53
C GLN A 307 47.32 10.29 -2.67
N PRO A 308 46.90 11.51 -2.26
CA PRO A 308 47.80 12.35 -1.47
C PRO A 308 47.22 12.65 -0.08
N SER A 309 48.16 12.75 0.84
CA SER A 309 48.08 12.99 2.27
C SER A 309 47.36 14.27 2.71
N GLY A 310 46.48 14.12 3.70
CA GLY A 310 46.45 14.85 4.97
C GLY A 310 46.44 16.39 4.98
N ARG A 311 45.35 16.97 5.49
CA ARG A 311 45.39 18.08 6.46
C ARG A 311 44.09 18.14 7.28
N LYS A 312 44.26 18.18 8.61
CA LYS A 312 43.23 18.39 9.64
C LYS A 312 42.71 19.83 9.58
N LEU A 313 41.39 20.05 9.68
CA LEU A 313 40.87 21.29 10.26
C LEU A 313 39.67 21.00 11.18
N LYS A 314 39.75 21.52 12.40
CA LYS A 314 38.79 21.39 13.51
C LYS A 314 37.64 22.39 13.38
N LYS A 315 36.44 21.94 13.81
CA LYS A 315 35.34 22.64 14.50
C LYS A 315 35.12 24.14 14.25
N LYS A 316 33.87 24.50 13.92
CA LYS A 316 33.11 25.50 14.69
C LYS A 316 31.59 25.31 14.54
N LEU A 317 30.97 24.82 15.62
CA LEU A 317 29.54 24.93 15.91
C LEU A 317 29.22 26.40 16.21
N ARG A 318 28.07 26.90 15.75
CA ARG A 318 27.43 28.08 16.35
C ARG A 318 25.90 27.95 16.26
N ASN A 319 25.31 27.72 17.43
CA ASN A 319 23.89 27.91 17.74
C ASN A 319 23.42 29.32 17.37
N ARG A 320 22.21 29.42 16.82
CA ARG A 320 21.29 30.53 17.12
C ARG A 320 19.88 29.99 17.29
N ASN A 321 19.46 29.95 18.56
CA ASN A 321 18.07 30.00 18.97
C ASN A 321 17.48 31.35 18.53
N PHE A 322 16.28 31.35 17.98
CA PHE A 322 15.35 32.45 18.18
C PHE A 322 13.98 31.86 18.51
N ASN A 323 13.46 32.30 19.64
CA ASN A 323 12.23 31.85 20.26
C ASN A 323 11.41 33.12 20.55
N ARG A 324 10.09 32.96 20.64
CA ARG A 324 9.02 33.94 20.95
C ARG A 324 8.50 34.77 19.77
N ASN A 325 7.25 35.20 19.75
CA ASN A 325 5.94 34.76 20.25
C ASN A 325 4.99 35.96 19.96
N LEU A 326 3.71 35.65 19.79
CA LEU A 326 2.53 36.44 20.16
C LEU A 326 1.89 37.46 19.21
N THR A 327 0.55 37.32 19.21
CA THR A 327 -0.56 38.32 19.12
C THR A 327 -0.94 38.85 17.74
N THR A 328 -2.02 38.31 17.16
CA THR A 328 -3.43 38.78 17.18
C THR A 328 -3.64 40.03 16.33
N ASP A 329 -4.48 39.90 15.30
CA ASP A 329 -5.56 40.87 15.09
C ASP A 329 -6.72 40.27 14.29
N ILE A 330 -7.89 40.62 14.79
CA ILE A 330 -9.25 40.26 14.39
C ILE A 330 -9.76 41.35 13.44
N ASP A 331 -10.60 40.92 12.49
CA ASP A 331 -11.53 41.69 11.66
C ASP A 331 -10.97 42.78 10.73
N LEU A 332 -11.21 42.59 9.42
CA LEU A 332 -12.14 43.45 8.66
C LEU A 332 -12.15 43.06 7.17
N PHE A 333 -13.38 42.95 6.65
CA PHE A 333 -13.86 43.18 5.29
C PHE A 333 -14.55 42.01 4.59
N SER A 334 -15.88 42.04 4.76
CA SER A 334 -16.86 41.54 3.82
C SER A 334 -16.84 42.35 2.51
N ALA A 335 -17.41 41.72 1.47
CA ALA A 335 -17.82 42.30 0.19
C ALA A 335 -16.71 42.61 -0.83
N SER A 336 -16.43 41.61 -1.68
CA SER A 336 -16.42 41.86 -3.13
C SER A 336 -17.03 40.68 -3.87
N THR A 337 -18.23 40.98 -4.34
CA THR A 337 -19.17 40.26 -5.17
C THR A 337 -18.61 39.74 -6.50
N ARG A 338 -19.10 38.55 -6.86
CA ARG A 338 -19.76 38.24 -8.15
C ARG A 338 -19.17 38.96 -9.38
N ILE A 339 -18.25 38.30 -10.07
CA ILE A 339 -18.08 38.25 -11.53
C ILE A 339 -17.24 36.97 -11.76
N ILE A 340 -17.44 36.24 -12.87
CA ILE A 340 -16.87 34.91 -13.21
C ILE A 340 -17.75 33.69 -12.82
N SER A 341 -19.08 33.76 -12.97
CA SER A 341 -19.92 32.54 -12.99
C SER A 341 -20.96 32.48 -14.11
N THR A 342 -20.96 33.41 -15.07
CA THR A 342 -21.99 33.44 -16.14
C THR A 342 -21.44 33.39 -17.57
N LYS A 343 -20.11 33.29 -17.76
CA LYS A 343 -19.51 33.12 -19.10
C LYS A 343 -19.12 31.69 -19.48
N ILE A 344 -19.08 30.75 -18.52
CA ILE A 344 -18.71 29.35 -18.79
C ILE A 344 -19.95 28.48 -19.08
N PHE A 345 -21.12 28.85 -18.55
CA PHE A 345 -22.36 28.08 -18.74
C PHE A 345 -22.98 28.21 -20.14
N ASN A 346 -22.77 29.32 -20.86
CA ASN A 346 -23.35 29.51 -22.20
C ASN A 346 -22.53 28.92 -23.36
N THR A 347 -21.29 28.49 -23.12
CA THR A 347 -20.47 27.87 -24.19
C THR A 347 -20.69 26.36 -24.28
N ILE A 348 -21.15 25.71 -23.19
CA ILE A 348 -21.37 24.27 -23.14
C ILE A 348 -22.74 23.86 -23.73
N ILE A 349 -23.75 24.75 -23.74
CA ILE A 349 -25.07 24.46 -24.31
C ILE A 349 -25.10 24.54 -25.86
N ILE A 350 -24.13 25.21 -26.48
CA ILE A 350 -24.06 25.34 -27.96
C ILE A 350 -23.41 24.11 -28.62
N LEU A 351 -22.62 23.31 -27.88
CA LEU A 351 -21.97 22.11 -28.44
C LEU A 351 -22.83 20.83 -28.35
N LEU A 352 -23.90 20.83 -27.55
CA LEU A 352 -24.79 19.66 -27.42
C LEU A 352 -25.99 19.65 -28.39
N THR A 353 -26.18 20.69 -29.21
CA THR A 353 -27.28 20.76 -30.19
C THR A 353 -26.89 20.44 -31.64
N ILE A 354 -25.61 20.12 -31.91
CA ILE A 354 -25.13 19.82 -33.28
C ILE A 354 -24.98 18.31 -33.54
N SER A 355 -25.02 17.44 -32.52
CA SER A 355 -24.80 15.98 -32.70
C SER A 355 -26.07 15.11 -32.82
N SER A 356 -27.28 15.68 -32.83
CA SER A 356 -28.53 14.89 -32.81
C SER A 356 -29.34 14.89 -34.11
N LYS A 357 -28.77 15.29 -35.26
CA LYS A 357 -29.45 15.21 -36.56
C LYS A 357 -28.61 14.48 -37.60
N GLN A 358 -28.57 13.14 -37.51
CA GLN A 358 -28.55 12.23 -38.66
C GLN A 358 -28.70 10.79 -38.16
N ALA A 359 -29.94 10.38 -37.93
CA ALA A 359 -30.33 8.98 -37.85
C ALA A 359 -31.65 8.83 -38.64
N ILE A 360 -31.54 8.44 -39.90
CA ILE A 360 -32.66 7.94 -40.71
C ILE A 360 -32.30 6.49 -41.08
N VAL A 361 -32.97 5.57 -40.40
CA VAL A 361 -33.64 4.34 -40.87
C VAL A 361 -32.99 3.53 -42.01
N PHE A 362 -32.69 2.24 -41.77
CA PHE A 362 -33.44 1.10 -42.34
C PHE A 362 -33.13 -0.23 -41.62
N TYR A 363 -34.22 -1.00 -41.41
CA TYR A 363 -34.28 -2.38 -40.92
C TYR A 363 -33.99 -3.38 -42.06
N CYS A 364 -33.14 -4.38 -41.80
CA CYS A 364 -33.34 -5.85 -41.96
C CYS A 364 -32.01 -6.56 -41.73
#